data_AF-A0A485NEH0-F1
#
_entry.id   AF-A0A485NEH0-F1
#
_cell.length_a   1.000
_cell.length_b   1.000
_cell.length_c   1.000
_cell.angle_alpha   90.00
_cell.angle_beta   90.00
_cell.angle_gamma   90.00
#
_symmetry.space_group_name_H-M   'P 1'
#
loop_
_entity.id
_entity.type
_entity.pdbx_description
1 polymer ?
#
loop_
_entity_poly.entity_id
_entity_poly.type
_entity_poly.pdbx_seq_one_letter_code
_entity_poly.pdbx_strand_id
1 'polypeptide(L)'
;MSDLFLEIQIQNISSSTVFIQKVLLKPPEMYTREELNTVNQAGEDQCTFGTRTFLQSMEGRQYLYYLELKQEFSEKAGTIRGLIEMGTLDIVWKRDLGEMAMLQTIQLQREAPGYGNMRLSLETIPDTVILEEPFNIICKITNCSGRKMKLVLKMCDTDSIRWCGSSGRYLGKLSPSSSLCFTLTLLSLKLGLQGVSGIQVTDKVLKKTYACDNLAKICVIPSTFKMKN
;
A
#
# COMPACT_ATOMS: atom_id res chain seq x y z
N MET A 1 7.98 -1.56 -13.13
CA MET A 1 8.63 -1.91 -11.85
C MET A 1 7.60 -1.69 -10.76
N SER A 2 7.35 -2.71 -9.94
CA SER A 2 6.34 -2.65 -8.87
C SER A 2 7.07 -2.63 -7.54
N ASP A 3 7.67 -1.49 -7.28
CA ASP A 3 8.51 -1.21 -6.12
C ASP A 3 7.60 -1.12 -4.89
N LEU A 4 7.94 -1.86 -3.84
CA LEU A 4 7.13 -1.91 -2.61
C LEU A 4 7.96 -1.43 -1.42
N PHE A 5 7.45 -0.43 -0.73
CA PHE A 5 8.02 0.04 0.53
C PHE A 5 7.17 -0.45 1.70
N LEU A 6 7.82 -1.07 2.69
CA LEU A 6 7.20 -1.52 3.92
C LEU A 6 7.74 -0.69 5.08
N GLU A 7 6.85 0.06 5.73
CA GLU A 7 7.12 0.77 6.97
C GLU A 7 6.63 -0.07 8.15
N ILE A 8 7.49 -0.29 9.13
CA ILE A 8 7.18 -0.99 10.39
C ILE A 8 7.37 -0.02 11.54
N GLN A 9 6.34 0.16 12.36
CA GLN A 9 6.39 1.00 13.56
C GLN A 9 6.42 0.11 14.80
N ILE A 10 7.47 0.23 15.60
CA ILE A 10 7.63 -0.47 16.88
C ILE A 10 7.52 0.57 17.98
N GLN A 11 6.55 0.40 18.89
CA GLN A 11 6.37 1.26 20.05
C GLN A 11 6.59 0.48 21.33
N ASN A 12 7.36 1.06 22.26
CA ASN A 12 7.48 0.54 23.60
C ASN A 12 6.28 0.98 24.45
N ILE A 13 5.34 0.07 24.65
CA ILE A 13 4.14 0.31 25.49
C ILE A 13 4.37 0.02 26.98
N SER A 14 5.58 -0.41 27.36
CA SER A 14 5.92 -0.71 28.74
C SER A 14 6.35 0.55 29.50
N SER A 15 6.36 0.46 30.84
CA SER A 15 6.81 1.55 31.72
C SER A 15 8.33 1.67 31.85
N SER A 16 9.10 0.70 31.35
CA SER A 16 10.56 0.67 31.40
C SER A 16 11.18 0.81 30.01
N THR A 17 12.47 1.15 29.96
CA THR A 17 13.24 1.17 28.71
C THR A 17 13.46 -0.26 28.23
N VAL A 18 13.31 -0.50 26.94
CA VAL A 18 13.62 -1.79 26.30
C VAL A 18 14.79 -1.65 25.35
N PHE A 19 15.56 -2.71 25.17
CA PHE A 19 16.66 -2.80 24.22
C PHE A 19 16.23 -3.61 23.00
N ILE A 20 16.23 -2.99 21.82
CA ILE A 20 16.02 -3.68 20.55
C ILE A 20 17.37 -4.13 20.02
N GLN A 21 17.56 -5.45 20.01
CA GLN A 21 18.78 -6.08 19.53
C GLN A 21 18.79 -6.22 18.01
N LYS A 22 17.65 -6.64 17.44
CA LYS A 22 17.54 -6.88 16.00
C LYS A 22 16.10 -6.80 15.54
N VAL A 23 15.90 -6.24 14.35
CA VAL A 23 14.62 -6.27 13.62
C VAL A 23 14.91 -6.82 12.23
N LEU A 24 14.42 -8.03 11.93
CA LEU A 24 14.72 -8.76 10.72
C LEU A 24 13.44 -9.06 9.95
N LEU A 25 13.31 -8.46 8.78
CA LEU A 25 12.27 -8.81 7.82
C LEU A 25 12.71 -10.00 6.96
N LYS A 26 11.92 -11.07 6.95
CA LYS A 26 12.05 -12.21 6.03
C LYS A 26 10.94 -12.13 4.98
N PRO A 27 11.20 -11.57 3.79
CA PRO A 27 10.19 -11.49 2.75
C PRO A 27 9.86 -12.89 2.18
N PRO A 28 8.73 -13.05 1.49
CA PRO A 28 8.45 -14.23 0.70
C PRO A 28 9.50 -14.42 -0.40
N GLU A 29 9.66 -15.64 -0.90
CA GLU A 29 10.69 -16.00 -1.89
C GLU A 29 10.70 -15.11 -3.15
N MET A 30 9.54 -14.57 -3.51
CA MET A 30 9.36 -13.70 -4.67
C MET A 30 9.98 -12.31 -4.55
N TYR A 31 10.31 -11.86 -3.34
CA TYR A 31 10.84 -10.53 -3.08
C TYR A 31 12.28 -10.60 -2.57
N THR A 32 13.13 -9.70 -3.05
CA THR A 32 14.37 -9.30 -2.39
C THR A 32 14.07 -8.18 -1.40
N ARG A 33 14.92 -8.04 -0.37
CA ARG A 33 14.80 -6.99 0.65
C ARG A 33 16.04 -6.13 0.68
N GLU A 34 15.84 -4.83 0.84
CA GLU A 34 16.87 -3.86 1.18
C GLU A 34 16.41 -3.09 2.42
N GLU A 35 17.28 -3.00 3.42
CA GLU A 35 16.98 -2.28 4.66
C GLU A 35 17.38 -0.81 4.50
N LEU A 36 16.41 0.10 4.54
CA LEU A 36 16.64 1.55 4.34
C LEU A 36 16.83 2.28 5.68
N ASN A 37 17.44 1.60 6.65
CA ASN A 37 17.63 2.11 8.01
C ASN A 37 19.03 2.67 8.25
N THR A 38 19.87 2.77 7.22
CA THR A 38 21.23 3.32 7.25
C THR A 38 21.34 4.50 6.27
N VAL A 39 22.13 5.51 6.64
CA VAL A 39 22.48 6.65 5.79
C VAL A 39 23.98 6.66 5.63
N ASN A 40 24.46 6.71 4.39
CA ASN A 40 25.87 6.90 4.12
C ASN A 40 26.22 8.38 4.35
N GLN A 41 26.94 8.66 5.44
CA GLN A 41 27.49 9.98 5.70
C GLN A 41 29.01 9.90 5.62
N ALA A 42 29.61 10.64 4.68
CA ALA A 42 31.06 10.74 4.50
C ALA A 42 31.78 9.39 4.28
N GLY A 43 31.12 8.41 3.65
CA GLY A 43 31.71 7.10 3.34
C GLY A 43 31.54 6.05 4.44
N GLU A 44 30.91 6.39 5.56
CA GLU A 44 30.54 5.43 6.61
C GLU A 44 29.01 5.26 6.66
N ASP A 45 28.55 4.01 6.73
CA ASP A 45 27.14 3.68 6.89
C ASP A 45 26.74 3.86 8.36
N GLN A 46 26.00 4.92 8.65
CA GLN A 46 25.49 5.19 9.99
C GLN A 46 24.01 4.79 10.08
N CYS A 47 23.65 4.03 11.12
CA CYS A 47 22.25 3.73 11.41
C CYS A 47 21.45 5.04 11.64
N THR A 48 20.26 5.14 11.04
CA THR A 48 19.33 6.28 11.19
C THR A 48 18.91 6.52 12.64
N PHE A 49 19.04 5.51 13.51
CA PHE A 49 18.76 5.59 14.94
C PHE A 49 20.00 5.98 15.78
N GLY A 50 21.12 6.30 15.12
CA GLY A 50 22.41 6.52 15.75
C GLY A 50 22.92 5.26 16.48
N THR A 51 23.59 5.46 17.62
CA THR A 51 24.02 4.36 18.51
C THR A 51 22.90 3.85 19.42
N ARG A 52 21.68 4.40 19.32
CA ARG A 52 20.58 4.09 20.26
C ARG A 52 19.87 2.80 19.86
N THR A 53 20.20 1.71 20.52
CA THR A 53 19.43 0.46 20.49
C THR A 53 18.31 0.42 21.54
N PHE A 54 18.20 1.45 22.38
CA PHE A 54 17.18 1.55 23.43
C PHE A 54 15.93 2.29 22.95
N LEU A 55 14.77 1.85 23.43
CA LEU A 55 13.46 2.50 23.29
C LEU A 55 12.93 2.82 24.68
N GLN A 56 12.78 4.10 25.00
CA GLN A 56 12.20 4.55 26.26
C GLN A 56 10.70 4.22 26.34
N SER A 57 10.11 4.33 27.53
CA SER A 57 8.67 4.18 27.69
C SER A 57 7.91 5.13 26.75
N MET A 58 6.91 4.60 26.05
CA MET A 58 6.08 5.29 25.05
C MET A 58 6.80 5.75 23.78
N GLU A 59 8.11 5.55 23.67
CA GLU A 59 8.87 5.89 22.47
C GLU A 59 8.55 4.90 21.33
N GLY A 60 8.49 5.43 20.12
CA GLY A 60 8.30 4.67 18.89
C GLY A 60 9.51 4.78 17.96
N ARG A 61 9.71 3.76 17.15
CA ARG A 61 10.74 3.73 16.10
C ARG A 61 10.17 3.15 14.82
N GLN A 62 10.54 3.77 13.70
CA GLN A 62 10.08 3.39 12.37
C GLN A 62 11.23 2.72 11.62
N TYR A 63 10.97 1.55 11.07
CA TYR A 63 11.90 0.81 10.21
C TYR A 63 11.34 0.81 8.79
N LEU A 64 12.18 1.14 7.82
CA LEU A 64 11.80 1.16 6.42
C LEU A 64 12.54 0.05 5.65
N TYR A 65 11.77 -0.70 4.87
CA TYR A 65 12.28 -1.76 4.02
C TYR A 65 11.82 -1.53 2.59
N TYR A 66 12.74 -1.69 1.65
CA TYR A 66 12.44 -1.74 0.23
C TYR A 66 12.36 -3.21 -0.20
N LEU A 67 11.26 -3.57 -0.86
CA LEU A 67 10.97 -4.91 -1.37
C LEU A 67 10.90 -4.84 -2.88
N GLU A 68 11.86 -5.49 -3.53
CA GLU A 68 11.94 -5.57 -4.98
C GLU A 68 11.47 -6.95 -5.45
N LEU A 69 10.58 -6.98 -6.44
CA LEU A 69 10.10 -8.24 -7.00
C LEU A 69 11.20 -8.84 -7.89
N LYS A 70 11.59 -10.08 -7.60
CA LYS A 70 12.58 -10.78 -8.44
C LYS A 70 12.07 -10.92 -9.87
N GLN A 71 12.98 -10.78 -10.84
CA GLN A 71 12.66 -10.77 -12.27
C GLN A 71 11.91 -12.04 -12.73
N GLU A 72 12.22 -13.19 -12.13
CA GLU A 72 11.55 -14.48 -12.39
C GLU A 72 10.05 -14.49 -12.07
N PHE A 73 9.59 -13.56 -11.25
CA PHE A 73 8.18 -13.41 -10.86
C PHE A 73 7.50 -12.19 -11.50
N SER A 74 8.22 -11.42 -12.33
CA SER A 74 7.74 -10.19 -12.96
C SER A 74 6.48 -10.40 -13.80
N GLU A 75 6.41 -11.49 -14.56
CA GLU A 75 5.23 -11.84 -15.39
C GLU A 75 3.96 -12.11 -14.57
N LYS A 76 4.12 -12.48 -13.29
CA LYS A 76 3.03 -12.75 -12.35
C LYS A 76 2.79 -11.60 -11.37
N ALA A 77 3.45 -10.45 -11.54
CA ALA A 77 3.38 -9.31 -10.63
C ALA A 77 1.94 -8.89 -10.28
N GLY A 78 1.02 -8.94 -11.25
CA GLY A 78 -0.41 -8.62 -11.02
C GLY A 78 -1.14 -9.61 -10.11
N THR A 79 -0.81 -10.90 -10.16
CA THR A 79 -1.35 -11.93 -9.25
C THR A 79 -0.70 -11.80 -7.87
N ILE A 80 0.60 -11.50 -7.86
CA ILE A 80 1.43 -11.38 -6.64
C ILE A 80 1.00 -10.18 -5.79
N ARG A 81 0.65 -9.05 -6.42
CA ARG A 81 0.06 -7.89 -5.73
C ARG A 81 -1.22 -8.22 -4.96
N GLY A 82 -1.92 -9.29 -5.35
CA GLY A 82 -3.11 -9.79 -4.69
C GLY A 82 -2.86 -10.83 -3.60
N LEU A 83 -1.60 -11.24 -3.36
CA LEU A 83 -1.29 -12.07 -2.21
C LEU A 83 -1.44 -11.29 -0.91
N ILE A 84 -2.00 -11.98 0.08
CA ILE A 84 -2.19 -11.48 1.44
C ILE A 84 -0.90 -11.67 2.24
N GLU A 85 -0.02 -12.61 1.90
CA GLU A 85 1.18 -12.89 2.69
C GLU A 85 2.37 -12.03 2.27
N MET A 86 2.92 -11.28 3.21
CA MET A 86 4.02 -10.31 3.01
C MET A 86 5.32 -10.73 3.71
N GLY A 87 5.37 -11.96 4.23
CA GLY A 87 6.53 -12.53 4.89
C GLY A 87 6.44 -12.46 6.42
N THR A 88 7.58 -12.55 7.08
CA THR A 88 7.68 -12.65 8.54
C THR A 88 8.64 -11.62 9.10
N LEU A 89 8.26 -10.95 10.18
CA LEU A 89 9.08 -10.00 10.92
C LEU A 89 9.54 -10.62 12.25
N ASP A 90 10.84 -10.76 12.43
CA ASP A 90 11.44 -11.21 13.69
C ASP A 90 12.04 -10.01 14.45
N ILE A 91 11.59 -9.81 15.69
CA ILE A 91 12.06 -8.75 16.58
C ILE A 91 12.73 -9.42 17.78
N VAL A 92 14.01 -9.15 17.98
CA VAL A 92 14.78 -9.61 19.15
C VAL A 92 14.99 -8.43 20.09
N TRP A 93 14.51 -8.55 21.32
CA TRP A 93 14.54 -7.46 22.29
C TRP A 93 14.75 -7.95 23.73
N LYS A 94 15.10 -7.03 24.64
CA LYS A 94 15.32 -7.27 26.08
C LYS A 94 14.65 -6.16 26.89
N ARG A 95 14.18 -6.45 28.09
CA ARG A 95 13.74 -5.40 29.03
C ARG A 95 14.94 -4.89 29.79
N ASP A 96 15.58 -5.77 30.56
CA ASP A 96 16.68 -5.39 31.44
C ASP A 96 18.03 -5.97 31.01
N LEU A 97 19.10 -5.36 31.52
CA LEU A 97 20.47 -5.80 31.28
C LEU A 97 20.70 -7.15 31.96
N GLY A 98 21.11 -8.16 31.20
CA GLY A 98 21.37 -9.51 31.72
C GLY A 98 20.20 -10.49 31.58
N GLU A 99 19.02 -10.01 31.19
CA GLU A 99 17.92 -10.90 30.84
C GLU A 99 18.15 -11.60 29.49
N MET A 100 17.53 -12.78 29.35
CA MET A 100 17.47 -13.50 28.08
C MET A 100 16.70 -12.67 27.05
N ALA A 101 17.23 -12.64 25.82
CA ALA A 101 16.55 -11.97 24.73
C ALA A 101 15.22 -12.66 24.42
N MET A 102 14.17 -11.86 24.31
CA MET A 102 12.87 -12.28 23.80
C MET A 102 12.87 -12.18 22.28
N LEU A 103 12.39 -13.23 21.61
CA LEU A 103 12.11 -13.23 20.18
C LEU A 103 10.60 -13.12 19.98
N GLN A 104 10.18 -12.14 19.20
CA GLN A 104 8.82 -12.00 18.73
C GLN A 104 8.78 -12.15 17.21
N THR A 105 7.98 -13.09 16.72
CA THR A 105 7.80 -13.36 15.30
C THR A 105 6.39 -12.94 14.90
N ILE A 106 6.29 -12.00 13.97
CA ILE A 106 5.03 -11.45 13.46
C ILE A 106 4.88 -11.89 12.00
N GLN A 107 3.79 -12.59 11.69
CA GLN A 107 3.44 -12.86 10.30
C GLN A 107 2.84 -11.59 9.68
N LEU A 108 3.49 -11.08 8.64
CA LEU A 108 3.04 -9.89 7.94
C LEU A 108 2.06 -10.32 6.87
N GLN A 109 0.85 -9.79 6.98
CA GLN A 109 -0.16 -9.94 5.97
C GLN A 109 -0.59 -8.56 5.46
N ARG A 110 -0.65 -8.42 4.15
CA ARG A 110 -1.33 -7.31 3.49
C ARG A 110 -2.81 -7.55 3.62
N GLU A 111 -3.54 -6.55 4.07
CA GLU A 111 -4.96 -6.46 3.76
C GLU A 111 -5.09 -6.31 2.24
N ALA A 112 -5.23 -7.42 1.54
CA ALA A 112 -5.74 -7.34 0.19
C ALA A 112 -7.13 -6.70 0.32
N PRO A 113 -7.45 -5.67 -0.48
CA PRO A 113 -8.84 -5.26 -0.67
C PRO A 113 -9.57 -6.37 -1.42
N GLY A 114 -9.73 -7.52 -0.77
CA GLY A 114 -10.54 -8.63 -1.21
C GLY A 114 -11.96 -8.22 -0.92
N TYR A 115 -12.67 -7.72 -1.93
CA TYR A 115 -14.10 -7.43 -1.83
C TYR A 115 -14.90 -8.74 -1.91
N GLY A 116 -14.51 -9.73 -1.10
CA GLY A 116 -14.96 -11.12 -1.15
C GLY A 116 -14.74 -11.77 -2.52
N ASN A 117 -15.81 -11.80 -3.32
CA ASN A 117 -15.86 -12.46 -4.62
C ASN A 117 -15.37 -11.59 -5.78
N MET A 118 -14.93 -10.37 -5.51
CA MET A 118 -14.45 -9.41 -6.50
C MET A 118 -13.09 -8.86 -6.05
N ARG A 119 -12.16 -8.73 -6.99
CA ARG A 119 -10.87 -8.07 -6.77
C ARG A 119 -10.79 -6.84 -7.67
N LEU A 120 -10.40 -5.71 -7.10
CA LEU A 120 -10.09 -4.48 -7.85
C LEU A 120 -8.60 -4.20 -7.70
N SER A 121 -7.91 -4.02 -8.83
CA SER A 121 -6.50 -3.64 -8.88
C SER A 121 -6.30 -2.39 -9.75
N LEU A 122 -5.22 -1.66 -9.52
CA LEU A 122 -4.79 -0.55 -10.36
C LEU A 122 -3.71 -1.03 -11.32
N GLU A 123 -3.95 -0.85 -12.62
CA GLU A 123 -3.01 -1.15 -13.69
C GLU A 123 -2.11 0.06 -13.98
N THR A 124 -2.66 1.27 -13.89
CA THR A 124 -1.90 2.50 -14.13
C THR A 124 -2.40 3.60 -13.20
N ILE A 125 -1.47 4.26 -12.54
CA ILE A 125 -1.70 5.43 -11.69
C ILE A 125 -0.47 6.33 -11.75
N PRO A 126 -0.64 7.66 -11.87
CA PRO A 126 0.50 8.57 -11.76
C PRO A 126 0.99 8.67 -10.31
N ASP A 127 2.31 8.65 -10.11
CA ASP A 127 2.92 8.77 -8.77
C ASP A 127 2.81 10.20 -8.23
N THR A 128 2.87 11.19 -9.12
CA THR A 128 2.76 12.62 -8.81
C THR A 128 1.74 13.28 -9.73
N VAL A 129 0.87 14.11 -9.16
CA VAL A 129 -0.17 14.86 -9.88
C VAL A 129 -0.19 16.31 -9.46
N ILE A 130 -0.69 17.17 -10.34
CA ILE A 130 -0.81 18.60 -10.06
C ILE A 130 -2.18 18.87 -9.40
N LEU A 131 -2.19 19.73 -8.39
CA LEU A 131 -3.40 20.18 -7.72
C LEU A 131 -4.42 20.73 -8.73
N GLU A 132 -5.68 20.32 -8.60
CA GLU A 132 -6.81 20.74 -9.46
C GLU A 132 -6.69 20.38 -10.95
N GLU A 133 -5.66 19.64 -11.36
CA GLU A 133 -5.54 19.13 -12.72
C GLU A 133 -6.10 17.70 -12.84
N PRO A 134 -6.97 17.43 -13.83
CA PRO A 134 -7.48 16.08 -14.07
C PRO A 134 -6.38 15.11 -14.52
N PHE A 135 -6.36 13.93 -13.92
CA PHE A 135 -5.51 12.81 -14.31
C PHE A 135 -6.31 11.52 -14.41
N ASN A 136 -5.73 10.53 -15.10
CA ASN A 136 -6.38 9.26 -15.37
C ASN A 136 -5.76 8.13 -14.55
N ILE A 137 -6.62 7.23 -14.09
CA ILE A 137 -6.23 5.94 -13.53
C ILE A 137 -6.87 4.81 -14.33
N ILE A 138 -6.17 3.69 -14.47
CA ILE A 138 -6.67 2.49 -15.11
C ILE A 138 -6.90 1.44 -14.04
N CYS A 139 -8.15 1.06 -13.87
CA CYS A 139 -8.59 0.06 -12.91
C CYS A 139 -8.88 -1.26 -13.64
N LYS A 140 -8.57 -2.38 -12.99
CA LYS A 140 -8.95 -3.73 -13.43
C LYS A 140 -9.78 -4.40 -12.36
N ILE A 141 -10.99 -4.82 -12.74
CA ILE A 141 -11.82 -5.68 -11.89
C ILE A 141 -11.68 -7.11 -12.37
N THR A 142 -11.44 -8.03 -11.44
CA THR A 142 -11.50 -9.46 -11.66
C THR A 142 -12.66 -10.07 -10.88
N ASN A 143 -13.45 -10.89 -11.55
CA ASN A 143 -14.48 -11.71 -10.93
C ASN A 143 -13.83 -12.97 -10.34
N CYS A 144 -13.81 -13.08 -9.03
CA CYS A 144 -13.26 -14.23 -8.30
C CYS A 144 -14.35 -15.24 -7.88
N SER A 145 -15.59 -15.07 -8.34
CA SER A 145 -16.68 -16.02 -8.07
C SER A 145 -16.85 -17.06 -9.17
N GLY A 146 -17.51 -18.17 -8.83
CA GLY A 146 -17.97 -19.18 -9.79
C GLY A 146 -19.20 -18.77 -10.61
N ARG A 147 -19.67 -17.52 -10.52
CA ARG A 147 -20.88 -17.05 -11.22
C ARG A 147 -20.62 -15.80 -12.06
N LYS A 148 -21.55 -15.49 -12.96
CA LYS A 148 -21.53 -14.24 -13.72
C LYS A 148 -21.92 -13.06 -12.81
N MET A 149 -21.22 -11.95 -12.93
CA MET A 149 -21.52 -10.69 -12.23
C MET A 149 -22.03 -9.64 -13.21
N LYS A 150 -22.94 -8.77 -12.76
CA LYS A 150 -23.41 -7.62 -13.54
C LYS A 150 -23.06 -6.34 -12.79
N LEU A 151 -21.98 -5.67 -13.19
CA LEU A 151 -21.34 -4.63 -12.39
C LEU A 151 -21.78 -3.22 -12.79
N VAL A 152 -22.09 -2.41 -11.78
CA VAL A 152 -22.35 -0.97 -11.92
C VAL A 152 -21.37 -0.21 -11.03
N LEU A 153 -20.67 0.74 -11.61
CA LEU A 153 -19.74 1.61 -10.92
C LEU A 153 -20.47 2.86 -10.41
N LYS A 154 -20.27 3.18 -9.14
CA LYS A 154 -20.64 4.44 -8.52
C LYS A 154 -19.39 5.08 -7.98
N MET A 155 -19.16 6.32 -8.37
CA MET A 155 -18.11 7.18 -7.85
C MET A 155 -18.72 8.14 -6.83
N CYS A 156 -18.09 8.24 -5.67
CA CYS A 156 -18.44 9.11 -4.57
C CYS A 156 -17.19 9.94 -4.24
N ASP A 157 -17.39 11.23 -4.07
CA ASP A 157 -16.26 12.15 -3.87
C ASP A 157 -15.87 12.20 -2.41
N THR A 158 -14.61 12.54 -2.20
CA THR A 158 -14.06 12.76 -0.87
C THR A 158 -13.72 14.23 -0.70
N ASP A 159 -13.19 14.56 0.47
CA ASP A 159 -12.63 15.87 0.76
C ASP A 159 -11.36 16.18 -0.06
N SER A 160 -10.65 15.16 -0.53
CA SER A 160 -9.38 15.29 -1.27
C SER A 160 -9.48 14.95 -2.76
N ILE A 161 -10.50 14.20 -3.19
CA ILE A 161 -10.65 13.70 -4.56
C ILE A 161 -12.02 14.01 -5.11
N ARG A 162 -12.01 14.50 -6.35
CA ARG A 162 -13.18 14.81 -7.15
C ARG A 162 -13.19 13.92 -8.39
N TRP A 163 -14.23 13.11 -8.56
CA TRP A 163 -14.37 12.26 -9.74
C TRP A 163 -14.91 13.05 -10.93
N CYS A 164 -14.27 12.89 -12.08
CA CYS A 164 -14.68 13.49 -13.34
C CYS A 164 -15.43 12.45 -14.17
N GLY A 165 -16.73 12.67 -14.40
CA GLY A 165 -17.56 11.82 -15.25
C GLY A 165 -18.85 11.34 -14.59
N SER A 166 -19.55 10.45 -15.27
CA SER A 166 -20.86 9.96 -14.82
C SER A 166 -20.74 8.80 -13.83
N SER A 167 -21.25 9.03 -12.61
CA SER A 167 -21.48 7.99 -11.61
C SER A 167 -22.69 7.12 -11.99
N GLY A 168 -22.73 5.86 -11.54
CA GLY A 168 -23.77 4.89 -11.90
C GLY A 168 -23.54 4.21 -13.26
N ARG A 169 -22.33 4.30 -13.82
CA ARG A 169 -21.97 3.71 -15.11
C ARG A 169 -22.04 2.19 -15.07
N TYR A 170 -22.68 1.60 -16.07
CA TYR A 170 -22.66 0.15 -16.26
C TYR A 170 -21.30 -0.28 -16.81
N LEU A 171 -20.58 -1.15 -16.09
CA LEU A 171 -19.28 -1.65 -16.51
C LEU A 171 -19.38 -2.88 -17.42
N GLY A 172 -20.47 -3.65 -17.31
CA GLY A 172 -20.69 -4.84 -18.13
C GLY A 172 -21.01 -6.10 -17.34
N LYS A 173 -21.06 -7.22 -18.06
CA LYS A 173 -21.16 -8.56 -17.48
C LYS A 173 -19.77 -9.17 -17.41
N LEU A 174 -19.34 -9.65 -16.25
CA LEU A 174 -18.13 -10.45 -16.10
C LEU A 174 -18.50 -11.93 -15.95
N SER A 175 -17.82 -12.78 -16.71
CA SER A 175 -17.87 -14.23 -16.53
C SER A 175 -17.03 -14.66 -15.31
N PRO A 176 -17.24 -15.88 -14.78
CA PRO A 176 -16.36 -16.43 -13.74
C PRO A 176 -14.89 -16.34 -14.15
N SER A 177 -14.02 -15.93 -13.23
CA SER A 177 -12.57 -15.79 -13.44
C SER A 177 -12.13 -14.81 -14.54
N SER A 178 -13.05 -14.03 -15.13
CA SER A 178 -12.73 -13.03 -16.15
C SER A 178 -12.36 -11.68 -15.52
N SER A 179 -11.67 -10.84 -16.28
CA SER A 179 -11.31 -9.47 -15.86
C SER A 179 -11.75 -8.42 -16.87
N LEU A 180 -11.94 -7.18 -16.42
CA LEU A 180 -12.26 -6.01 -17.23
C LEU A 180 -11.45 -4.81 -16.75
N CYS A 181 -10.82 -4.10 -17.70
CA CYS A 181 -10.17 -2.83 -17.44
C CYS A 181 -11.07 -1.66 -17.82
N PHE A 182 -11.02 -0.58 -17.04
CA PHE A 182 -11.73 0.67 -17.32
C PHE A 182 -10.93 1.86 -16.78
N THR A 183 -11.04 2.98 -17.48
CA THR A 183 -10.36 4.23 -17.11
C THR A 183 -11.30 5.13 -16.34
N LEU A 184 -10.79 5.74 -15.28
CA LEU A 184 -11.45 6.79 -14.51
C LEU A 184 -10.61 8.06 -14.53
N THR A 185 -11.29 9.19 -14.57
CA THR A 185 -10.67 10.51 -14.51
C THR A 185 -11.04 11.16 -13.19
N LEU A 186 -10.08 11.77 -12.53
CA LEU A 186 -10.26 12.46 -11.26
C LEU A 186 -9.27 13.60 -11.13
N LEU A 187 -9.52 14.52 -10.21
CA LEU A 187 -8.58 15.56 -9.81
C LEU A 187 -8.49 15.60 -8.29
N SER A 188 -7.34 16.05 -7.77
CA SER A 188 -7.16 16.22 -6.33
C SER A 188 -7.32 17.68 -5.90
N LEU A 189 -7.95 17.88 -4.75
CA LEU A 189 -8.27 19.17 -4.15
C LEU A 189 -7.36 19.53 -2.96
N LYS A 190 -6.47 18.63 -2.56
CA LYS A 190 -5.56 18.82 -1.41
C LYS A 190 -4.14 18.44 -1.77
N LEU A 191 -3.18 19.26 -1.34
CA LEU A 191 -1.76 19.01 -1.51
C LEU A 191 -1.27 17.85 -0.63
N GLY A 192 -0.09 17.31 -0.97
CA GLY A 192 0.56 16.24 -0.21
C GLY A 192 0.13 14.83 -0.63
N LEU A 193 0.36 13.85 0.25
CA LEU A 193 0.06 12.45 -0.04
C LEU A 193 -1.45 12.17 0.14
N GLN A 194 -2.17 11.96 -0.95
CA GLN A 194 -3.63 11.76 -0.95
C GLN A 194 -4.00 10.31 -1.30
N GLY A 195 -4.99 9.76 -0.60
CA GLY A 195 -5.50 8.41 -0.85
C GLY A 195 -6.61 8.39 -1.91
N VAL A 196 -6.51 7.48 -2.89
CA VAL A 196 -7.53 7.26 -3.92
C VAL A 196 -8.67 6.38 -3.38
N SER A 197 -9.81 7.02 -3.13
CA SER A 197 -10.98 6.44 -2.45
C SER A 197 -12.30 6.86 -3.09
N GLY A 198 -13.41 6.28 -2.65
CA GLY A 198 -14.75 6.64 -3.12
C GLY A 198 -15.24 5.84 -4.34
N ILE A 199 -14.58 4.74 -4.66
CA ILE A 199 -15.04 3.81 -5.72
C ILE A 199 -16.01 2.80 -5.11
N GLN A 200 -17.23 2.70 -5.61
CA GLN A 200 -18.20 1.69 -5.20
C GLN A 200 -18.62 0.86 -6.40
N VAL A 201 -18.54 -0.46 -6.28
CA VAL A 201 -18.98 -1.38 -7.35
C VAL A 201 -20.14 -2.21 -6.84
N THR A 202 -21.28 -2.15 -7.51
CA THR A 202 -22.47 -2.93 -7.16
C THR A 202 -22.66 -4.07 -8.15
N ASP A 203 -22.71 -5.30 -7.66
CA ASP A 203 -23.20 -6.45 -8.41
C ASP A 203 -24.74 -6.46 -8.38
N LYS A 204 -25.36 -6.20 -9.53
CA LYS A 204 -26.82 -6.19 -9.68
C LYS A 204 -27.45 -7.57 -9.53
N VAL A 205 -26.70 -8.66 -9.72
CA VAL A 205 -27.23 -10.02 -9.56
C VAL A 205 -27.48 -10.32 -8.09
N LEU A 206 -26.53 -9.96 -7.22
CA LEU A 206 -26.62 -10.18 -5.78
C LEU A 206 -27.14 -9.01 -4.98
N LYS A 207 -27.28 -7.85 -5.63
CA LYS A 207 -27.52 -6.55 -4.97
C LYS A 207 -26.47 -6.25 -3.89
N LYS A 208 -25.24 -6.77 -4.06
CA LYS A 208 -24.13 -6.54 -3.14
C LYS A 208 -23.28 -5.38 -3.65
N THR A 209 -22.96 -4.45 -2.77
CA THR A 209 -22.06 -3.32 -3.06
C THR A 209 -20.72 -3.55 -2.38
N TYR A 210 -19.66 -3.30 -3.13
CA TYR A 210 -18.27 -3.38 -2.70
C TYR A 210 -17.73 -1.95 -2.62
N ALA A 211 -17.47 -1.47 -1.40
CA ALA A 211 -16.85 -0.16 -1.17
C ALA A 211 -15.34 -0.32 -1.29
N CYS A 212 -14.77 0.34 -2.28
CA CYS A 212 -13.37 0.22 -2.67
C CYS A 212 -12.61 1.51 -2.35
N ASP A 213 -12.10 1.58 -1.12
CA ASP A 213 -11.39 2.74 -0.60
C ASP A 213 -9.89 2.47 -0.44
N ASN A 214 -9.09 3.54 -0.38
CA ASN A 214 -7.64 3.55 -0.20
C ASN A 214 -6.88 2.65 -1.19
N LEU A 215 -7.27 2.68 -2.46
CA LEU A 215 -6.71 1.82 -3.50
C LEU A 215 -5.24 2.10 -3.80
N ALA A 216 -4.83 3.37 -3.67
CA ALA A 216 -3.46 3.82 -3.79
C ALA A 216 -3.28 5.17 -3.11
N LYS A 217 -2.02 5.61 -3.00
CA LYS A 217 -1.65 6.97 -2.58
C LYS A 217 -0.96 7.68 -3.74
N ILE A 218 -1.25 8.96 -3.93
CA ILE A 218 -0.66 9.83 -4.95
C ILE A 218 -0.08 11.08 -4.29
N CYS A 219 1.06 11.56 -4.78
CA CYS A 219 1.65 12.81 -4.32
C CYS A 219 1.08 14.00 -5.10
N VAL A 220 0.40 14.91 -4.42
CA VAL A 220 -0.21 16.08 -5.04
C VAL A 220 0.67 17.30 -4.80
N ILE A 221 1.18 17.87 -5.89
CA ILE A 221 2.06 19.04 -5.88
C ILE A 221 1.33 20.28 -6.37
N PRO A 222 1.71 21.49 -5.92
CA PRO A 222 1.14 22.71 -6.46
C PRO A 222 1.47 22.85 -7.93
N SER A 223 0.58 23.47 -8.70
CA SER A 223 0.93 23.97 -10.02
C SER A 223 2.02 25.02 -9.83
N THR A 224 3.26 24.67 -10.20
CA THR A 224 4.32 25.69 -10.26
C THR A 224 3.88 26.71 -11.30
N PHE A 225 3.69 27.96 -10.87
CA PHE A 225 3.40 29.06 -11.78
C PHE A 225 4.45 29.02 -12.90
N LYS A 226 4.02 28.74 -14.12
CA LYS A 226 4.80 29.13 -15.30
C LYS A 226 4.89 30.65 -15.25
N MET A 227 5.94 31.20 -14.64
CA MET A 227 6.36 32.57 -14.92
C MET A 227 6.74 32.57 -16.39
N LYS A 228 5.82 33.03 -17.24
CA LYS A 228 6.12 33.45 -18.59
C LYS A 228 7.12 34.61 -18.48
N ASN A 229 8.33 34.41 -19.01
CA ASN A 229 9.14 35.53 -19.48
C ASN A 229 8.50 36.11 -20.74
#